data_AF-A0A7V3CW41-F1
#
_entry.id   AF-A0A7V3CW41-F1
#
_cell.length_a   1.000
_cell.length_b   1.000
_cell.length_c   1.000
_cell.angle_alpha   90.00
_cell.angle_beta   90.00
_cell.angle_gamma   90.00
#
_symmetry.space_group_name_H-M   'P 1'
#
loop_
_entity.id
_entity.type
_entity.pdbx_description
1 polymer ?
#
loop_
_entity_poly.entity_id
_entity_poly.type
_entity_poly.pdbx_seq_one_letter_code
_entity_poly.pdbx_strand_id
1 'polypeptide(L)'
;MNKLHNYACGQWVAGAENGQELFNAITGEVVATASSKGLDFAKMCEYARTVGGPKLRKMTFHERGQMLKALAMHLQTKKEEFYKISWATGATRIDSWVDIEGGFGNLFTYASLRRQFPNETFCYDGDV
;
A
#
# COMPACT_ATOMS: atom_id res chain seq x y z
N MET A 1 17.99 -1.59 17.20
CA MET A 1 17.76 -1.82 15.76
C MET A 1 16.26 -1.91 15.51
N ASN A 2 15.69 -1.15 14.57
CA ASN A 2 14.26 -1.23 14.26
C ASN A 2 13.97 -2.51 13.44
N LYS A 3 12.95 -3.28 13.81
CA LYS A 3 12.52 -4.48 13.08
C LYS A 3 11.18 -4.22 12.41
N LEU A 4 11.15 -4.32 11.09
CA LEU A 4 9.93 -4.11 10.31
C LEU A 4 8.98 -5.29 10.54
N HIS A 5 7.74 -4.94 10.87
CA HIS A 5 6.65 -5.90 11.01
C HIS A 5 5.92 -6.04 9.68
N ASN A 6 5.39 -7.23 9.45
CA ASN A 6 4.51 -7.55 8.33
C ASN A 6 3.06 -7.36 8.77
N TYR A 7 2.19 -6.90 7.88
CA TYR A 7 0.75 -6.91 8.15
C TYR A 7 0.12 -8.16 7.51
N ALA A 8 -0.23 -9.14 8.34
CA ALA A 8 -0.73 -10.45 7.91
C ALA A 8 -2.00 -10.82 8.67
N CYS A 9 -3.02 -11.32 7.97
CA CYS A 9 -4.29 -11.76 8.56
C CYS A 9 -4.95 -10.73 9.51
N GLY A 10 -4.82 -9.43 9.21
CA GLY A 10 -5.39 -8.34 10.02
C GLY A 10 -4.53 -7.90 11.22
N GLN A 11 -3.31 -8.40 11.35
CA GLN A 11 -2.44 -8.16 12.50
C GLN A 11 -1.02 -7.80 12.08
N TRP A 12 -0.30 -7.06 12.92
CA TRP A 12 1.13 -6.83 12.78
C TRP A 12 1.93 -8.01 13.34
N VAL A 13 2.79 -8.60 12.52
CA VAL A 13 3.55 -9.83 12.85
C VAL A 13 5.02 -9.62 12.50
N ALA A 14 5.91 -9.82 13.47
CA ALA A 14 7.33 -9.82 13.22
C ALA A 14 7.73 -11.10 12.46
N GLY A 15 8.61 -10.99 11.45
CA GLY A 15 9.23 -12.18 10.85
C GLY A 15 10.13 -12.90 11.85
N ALA A 16 10.37 -14.19 11.64
CA ALA A 16 11.34 -14.96 12.42
C ALA A 16 12.78 -14.50 12.12
N GLU A 17 13.68 -14.70 13.08
CA GLU A 17 15.11 -14.38 13.01
C GLU A 17 15.42 -12.88 12.85
N ASN A 18 16.71 -12.54 12.72
CA ASN A 18 17.19 -11.16 12.58
C ASN A 18 16.87 -10.57 11.20
N GLY A 19 16.61 -11.40 10.18
CA GLY A 19 16.25 -10.94 8.85
C GLY A 19 17.41 -10.30 8.08
N GLN A 20 17.07 -9.64 6.98
CA GLN A 20 17.99 -8.88 6.14
C GLN A 20 18.14 -7.46 6.69
N GLU A 21 19.37 -6.99 6.84
CA GLU A 21 19.67 -5.59 7.13
C GLU A 21 19.38 -4.71 5.92
N LEU A 22 18.68 -3.60 6.17
CA LEU A 22 18.41 -2.54 5.21
C LEU A 22 19.29 -1.34 5.56
N PHE A 23 19.97 -0.80 4.55
CA PHE A 23 20.98 0.23 4.73
C PHE A 23 20.50 1.57 4.19
N ASN A 24 20.96 2.66 4.83
CA ASN A 24 20.85 3.99 4.29
C ASN A 24 21.88 4.13 3.15
N ALA A 25 21.42 4.42 1.94
CA ALA A 25 22.26 4.49 0.74
C ALA A 25 23.26 5.67 0.76
N ILE A 26 23.06 6.65 1.65
CA ILE A 26 23.90 7.86 1.77
C ILE A 26 24.96 7.67 2.86
N THR A 27 24.57 7.16 4.03
CA THR A 27 25.47 7.03 5.19
C THR A 27 26.07 5.65 5.35
N GLY A 28 25.49 4.61 4.75
CA GLY A 28 25.86 3.22 4.94
C GLY A 28 25.39 2.61 6.27
N GLU A 29 24.67 3.36 7.11
CA GLU A 29 24.18 2.87 8.40
C GLU A 29 22.95 1.95 8.24
N VAL A 30 22.79 0.99 9.14
CA VAL A 30 21.61 0.11 9.17
C VAL A 30 20.39 0.89 9.66
N VAL A 31 19.36 1.00 8.83
CA VAL A 31 18.09 1.68 9.17
C VAL A 31 17.06 0.74 9.79
N ALA A 32 16.99 -0.49 9.30
CA ALA A 32 16.06 -1.49 9.82
C ALA A 32 16.47 -2.92 9.43
N THR A 33 15.77 -3.90 10.01
CA THR A 33 15.81 -5.29 9.57
C THR A 33 14.44 -5.73 9.07
N ALA A 34 14.42 -6.56 8.02
CA ALA A 34 13.19 -7.10 7.43
C ALA A 34 13.27 -8.62 7.28
N SER A 35 12.18 -9.32 7.62
CA SER A 35 12.05 -10.77 7.45
C SER A 35 10.60 -11.15 7.20
N SER A 36 10.40 -12.06 6.25
CA SER A 36 9.12 -12.76 6.03
C SER A 36 9.16 -14.22 6.50
N LYS A 37 10.28 -14.66 7.10
CA LYS A 37 10.42 -16.05 7.57
C LYS A 37 9.37 -16.33 8.64
N GLY A 38 8.72 -17.50 8.57
CA GLY A 38 7.66 -17.88 9.49
C GLY A 38 6.27 -17.30 9.18
N LEU A 39 6.12 -16.50 8.11
CA LEU A 39 4.79 -16.14 7.61
C LEU A 39 4.16 -17.30 6.84
N ASP A 40 2.88 -17.55 7.10
CA ASP A 40 2.06 -18.49 6.35
C ASP A 40 1.36 -17.78 5.20
N PHE A 41 1.99 -17.81 4.02
CA PHE A 41 1.44 -17.18 2.82
C PHE A 41 0.13 -17.83 2.35
N ALA A 42 -0.06 -19.14 2.58
CA ALA A 42 -1.31 -19.80 2.22
C ALA A 42 -2.47 -19.24 3.05
N LYS A 43 -2.27 -19.11 4.36
CA LYS A 43 -3.24 -18.48 5.27
C LYS A 43 -3.47 -17.00 4.96
N MET A 44 -2.45 -16.25 4.57
CA MET A 44 -2.60 -14.86 4.14
C MET A 44 -3.48 -14.75 2.89
N CYS A 45 -3.26 -15.61 1.89
CA CYS A 45 -4.10 -15.67 0.70
C CYS A 45 -5.54 -16.08 1.03
N GLU A 46 -5.71 -17.08 1.90
CA GLU A 46 -7.03 -17.49 2.37
C GLU A 46 -7.76 -16.33 3.04
N TYR A 47 -7.13 -15.65 3.99
CA TYR A 47 -7.70 -14.48 4.67
C TYR A 47 -8.10 -13.37 3.69
N ALA A 48 -7.24 -13.07 2.71
CA ALA A 48 -7.55 -12.09 1.67
C ALA A 48 -8.81 -12.48 0.87
N ARG A 49 -8.97 -13.78 0.54
CA ARG A 49 -10.12 -14.28 -0.25
C ARG A 49 -11.41 -14.42 0.56
N THR A 50 -11.32 -14.80 1.84
CA THR A 50 -12.49 -15.12 2.68
C THR A 50 -12.94 -13.95 3.55
N VAL A 51 -12.05 -13.02 3.90
CA VAL A 51 -12.36 -11.85 4.75
C VAL A 51 -12.34 -10.54 3.96
N GLY A 52 -11.26 -10.28 3.22
CA GLY A 52 -11.10 -9.03 2.45
C GLY A 52 -12.01 -8.99 1.22
N GLY A 53 -11.96 -10.03 0.40
CA GLY A 53 -12.68 -10.13 -0.87
C GLY A 53 -14.19 -9.91 -0.75
N PRO A 54 -14.92 -10.59 0.15
CA PRO A 54 -16.36 -10.43 0.26
C PRO A 54 -16.76 -9.01 0.69
N LYS A 55 -15.96 -8.35 1.54
CA LYS A 55 -16.23 -6.96 1.94
C LYS A 55 -16.10 -6.00 0.76
N LEU A 56 -15.04 -6.15 -0.05
CA LEU A 56 -14.82 -5.30 -1.23
C LEU A 56 -15.81 -5.55 -2.37
N ARG A 57 -16.23 -6.80 -2.58
CA ARG A 57 -17.22 -7.16 -3.62
C ARG A 57 -18.65 -6.72 -3.28
N LYS A 58 -18.96 -6.50 -2.00
CA LYS A 58 -20.23 -5.91 -1.57
C LYS A 58 -20.33 -4.40 -1.85
N MET A 59 -19.20 -3.74 -2.08
CA MET A 59 -19.17 -2.31 -2.41
C MET A 59 -19.48 -2.09 -3.89
N THR A 60 -20.09 -0.97 -4.23
CA THR A 60 -20.22 -0.55 -5.63
C THR A 60 -18.89 -0.04 -6.18
N PHE A 61 -18.77 0.08 -7.52
CA PHE A 61 -17.59 0.74 -8.11
C PHE A 61 -17.41 2.18 -7.61
N HIS A 62 -18.51 2.90 -7.36
CA HIS A 62 -18.47 4.25 -6.83
C HIS A 62 -17.92 4.29 -5.40
N GLU A 63 -18.40 3.41 -4.53
CA GLU A 63 -17.92 3.32 -3.14
C GLU A 63 -16.43 2.98 -3.10
N ARG A 64 -15.98 2.01 -3.91
CA ARG A 64 -14.55 1.69 -4.03
C ARG A 64 -13.73 2.87 -4.54
N GLY A 65 -14.22 3.59 -5.55
CA GLY A 65 -13.55 4.78 -6.05
C GLY A 65 -13.47 5.92 -5.02
N GLN A 66 -14.50 6.12 -4.20
CA GLN A 66 -14.45 7.09 -3.10
C GLN A 66 -13.50 6.65 -1.99
N MET A 67 -13.42 5.35 -1.69
CA MET A 67 -12.45 4.81 -0.74
C MET A 67 -11.00 5.04 -1.22
N LEU A 68 -10.71 4.84 -2.51
CA LEU A 68 -9.39 5.17 -3.10
C LEU A 68 -9.07 6.66 -2.99
N LYS A 69 -10.06 7.54 -3.25
CA LYS A 69 -9.89 8.99 -3.08
C LYS A 69 -9.58 9.35 -1.62
N ALA A 70 -10.31 8.77 -0.66
CA ALA A 70 -10.07 8.99 0.76
C ALA A 70 -8.68 8.53 1.20
N LEU A 71 -8.23 7.37 0.69
CA LEU A 71 -6.87 6.87 0.92
C LEU A 71 -5.81 7.85 0.37
N ALA A 72 -5.97 8.31 -0.87
CA ALA A 72 -5.04 9.27 -1.48
C ALA A 72 -4.93 10.56 -0.67
N MET A 73 -6.08 11.11 -0.24
CA MET A 73 -6.12 12.30 0.63
C MET A 73 -5.41 12.05 1.96
N HIS A 74 -5.64 10.89 2.59
CA HIS A 74 -4.97 10.54 3.84
C HIS A 74 -3.45 10.44 3.67
N LEU A 75 -2.98 9.73 2.64
CA LEU A 75 -1.54 9.59 2.38
C LEU A 75 -0.88 10.93 2.06
N GLN A 76 -1.57 11.84 1.37
CA GLN A 76 -1.06 13.18 1.09
C GLN A 76 -0.78 13.99 2.36
N THR A 77 -1.58 13.82 3.42
CA THR A 77 -1.31 14.48 4.73
C THR A 77 -0.01 14.00 5.38
N LYS A 78 0.49 12.83 4.99
CA LYS A 78 1.69 12.19 5.54
C LYS A 78 2.93 12.33 4.64
N LYS A 79 2.85 13.08 3.54
CA LYS A 79 3.90 13.12 2.51
C LYS A 79 5.30 13.45 3.02
N GLU A 80 5.43 14.34 4.01
CA GLU A 80 6.75 14.70 4.56
C GLU A 80 7.36 13.55 5.41
N GLU A 81 6.55 12.65 5.99
CA GLU A 81 7.06 11.43 6.62
C GLU A 81 7.64 10.48 5.56
N PHE A 82 6.96 10.33 4.42
CA PHE A 82 7.47 9.52 3.31
C PHE A 82 8.73 10.11 2.69
N TYR A 83 8.82 11.43 2.51
CA TYR A 83 10.05 12.07 2.01
C TYR A 83 11.25 11.82 2.93
N LYS A 84 11.05 11.85 4.26
CA LYS A 84 12.11 11.54 5.23
C LYS A 84 12.63 10.11 5.10
N ILE A 85 11.73 9.15 4.86
CA ILE A 85 12.09 7.74 4.66
C ILE A 85 12.76 7.56 3.30
N SER A 86 12.19 8.14 2.24
CA SER A 86 12.70 8.05 0.86
C SER A 86 14.12 8.61 0.75
N TRP A 87 14.47 9.63 1.52
CA TRP A 87 15.84 10.16 1.54
C TRP A 87 16.91 9.09 1.84
N ALA A 88 16.62 8.14 2.75
CA ALA A 88 17.55 7.06 3.06
C ALA A 88 17.78 6.08 1.90
N THR A 89 16.98 6.15 0.83
CA THR A 89 17.18 5.39 -0.42
C THR A 89 18.19 6.05 -1.37
N GLY A 90 18.68 7.26 -1.04
CA GLY A 90 19.58 8.05 -1.89
C GLY A 90 18.87 8.93 -2.91
N ALA A 91 17.54 8.89 -2.97
CA ALA A 91 16.73 9.70 -3.88
C ALA A 91 16.79 11.20 -3.52
N THR A 92 16.88 12.06 -4.54
CA THR A 92 16.64 13.49 -4.33
C THR A 92 15.17 13.75 -4.01
N ARG A 93 14.83 14.98 -3.58
CA ARG A 93 13.43 15.35 -3.37
C ARG A 93 12.61 15.27 -4.66
N ILE A 94 13.21 15.59 -5.81
CA ILE A 94 12.53 15.52 -7.12
C ILE A 94 12.27 14.06 -7.50
N ASP A 95 13.24 13.17 -7.31
CA ASP A 95 13.06 11.73 -7.58
C ASP A 95 11.98 11.14 -6.66
N SER A 96 12.03 11.49 -5.37
CA SER A 96 11.03 11.06 -4.38
C SER A 96 9.63 11.61 -4.67
N TRP A 97 9.53 12.79 -5.28
CA TRP A 97 8.25 13.38 -5.65
C TRP A 97 7.52 12.52 -6.68
N VAL A 98 8.26 11.94 -7.64
CA VAL A 98 7.69 11.02 -8.64
C VAL A 98 7.14 9.75 -7.98
N ASP A 99 7.87 9.14 -7.05
CA ASP A 99 7.42 7.92 -6.36
C ASP A 99 6.22 8.19 -5.42
N ILE A 100 6.32 9.22 -4.58
CA ILE A 100 5.35 9.51 -3.53
C ILE A 100 4.10 10.19 -4.10
N GLU A 101 4.26 11.35 -4.73
CA GLU A 101 3.12 12.13 -5.23
C GLU A 101 2.57 11.52 -6.53
N GLY A 102 3.41 10.89 -7.35
CA GLY A 102 2.95 10.08 -8.48
C GLY A 102 2.11 8.88 -8.04
N GLY A 103 2.49 8.19 -6.96
CA GLY A 103 1.69 7.12 -6.35
C GLY A 103 0.32 7.61 -5.86
N PHE A 104 0.26 8.78 -5.22
CA PHE A 104 -1.01 9.39 -4.80
C PHE A 104 -1.86 9.81 -5.99
N GLY A 105 -1.24 10.40 -7.02
CA GLY A 105 -1.87 10.75 -8.28
C GLY A 105 -2.52 9.53 -8.94
N ASN A 106 -1.83 8.39 -8.95
CA ASN A 106 -2.37 7.15 -9.47
C ASN A 106 -3.64 6.70 -8.72
N LEU A 107 -3.67 6.81 -7.38
CA LEU A 107 -4.88 6.55 -6.61
C LEU A 107 -6.03 7.50 -6.97
N PHE A 108 -5.76 8.79 -7.18
CA PHE A 108 -6.78 9.73 -7.66
C PHE A 108 -7.28 9.40 -9.06
N THR A 109 -6.40 8.98 -9.98
CA THR A 109 -6.76 8.56 -11.33
C THR A 109 -7.70 7.36 -11.28
N TYR A 110 -7.34 6.29 -10.58
CA TYR A 110 -8.20 5.11 -10.40
C TYR A 110 -9.49 5.42 -9.65
N ALA A 111 -9.45 6.33 -8.66
CA ALA A 111 -10.66 6.81 -8.00
C ALA A 111 -11.62 7.49 -8.99
N SER A 112 -11.10 8.23 -9.96
CA SER A 112 -11.89 8.96 -10.96
C SER A 112 -12.57 8.06 -11.99
N LEU A 113 -11.96 6.90 -12.30
CA LEU A 113 -12.53 5.88 -13.20
C LEU A 113 -13.90 5.39 -12.75
N ARG A 114 -14.26 5.52 -11.47
CA ARG A 114 -15.61 5.17 -10.99
C ARG A 114 -16.74 5.81 -11.80
N ARG A 115 -16.49 6.96 -12.45
CA ARG A 115 -17.46 7.66 -13.32
C ARG A 115 -17.75 6.91 -14.63
N GLN A 116 -16.88 5.98 -15.02
CA GLN A 116 -17.01 5.11 -16.19
C GLN A 116 -17.65 3.76 -15.83
N PHE A 117 -18.03 3.54 -14.57
CA PHE A 117 -18.64 2.31 -14.09
C PHE A 117 -20.02 2.60 -13.51
N PRO A 118 -20.94 1.61 -13.48
CA PRO A 118 -22.23 1.79 -12.80
C PRO A 118 -22.03 1.93 -11.29
N ASN A 119 -22.99 2.57 -10.64
CA ASN A 119 -23.08 2.57 -9.17
C ASN A 119 -23.66 1.24 -8.65
N GLU A 120 -23.05 0.14 -9.07
CA GLU A 120 -23.45 -1.24 -8.77
C GLU A 120 -22.24 -2.08 -8.34
N THR A 121 -22.49 -3.25 -7.78
CA THR A 121 -21.43 -4.20 -7.39
C THR A 121 -20.90 -5.02 -8.57
N PHE A 122 -21.53 -4.91 -9.74
CA PHE A 122 -21.19 -5.62 -10.98
C PHE A 122 -21.20 -4.64 -12.16
N CYS A 123 -20.51 -5.01 -13.23
CA CYS A 123 -20.49 -4.28 -14.49
C CYS A 123 -20.60 -5.31 -15.62
N TYR A 124 -21.46 -5.04 -16.60
CA TYR A 124 -21.45 -5.83 -17.83
C TYR A 124 -20.24 -5.43 -18.68
N ASP A 125 -19.84 -6.33 -19.57
CA ASP A 125 -18.83 -6.00 -20.57
C ASP A 125 -19.43 -5.06 -21.63
N GLY A 126 -18.68 -4.05 -22.05
CA GLY A 126 -19.13 -2.96 -22.91
C GLY A 126 -19.28 -1.61 -22.21
N ASP A 127 -19.51 -0.57 -23.00
CA ASP A 127 -19.67 0.81 -22.50
C ASP A 127 -20.98 0.97 -21.71
N VAL A 128 -20.90 1.75 -20.62
CA VAL A 128 -22.03 2.10 -19.73
C VAL A 128 -22.71 3.37 -20.23
#